data_AF-A0A1H7XQN7-F1
#
_entry.id   AF-A0A1H7XQN7-F1
#
_cell.length_a   1.000
_cell.length_b   1.000
_cell.length_c   1.000
_cell.angle_alpha   90.00
_cell.angle_beta   90.00
_cell.angle_gamma   90.00
#
_symmetry.space_group_name_H-M   'P 1'
#
loop_
_entity.id
_entity.type
_entity.pdbx_description
1 polymer ?
#
loop_
_entity_poly.entity_id
_entity_poly.type
_entity_poly.pdbx_seq_one_letter_code
_entity_poly.pdbx_strand_id
1 'polypeptide(L)'
;MIQPIKHFAINWVDGMKVSQRHLNDQDNFLIDNIRDSNSLGITTYNYGLLPISNDFTDRTIFDVHNTATNDVQLVIKHCSAVTLAGYRIELNDRRVSVKSLAKLMNDEQADGDYYILISVNPFDKVPFGDIDPEEIPPRHPNTQPNHHIELLPVTSLNSSYSGGNYLIIGKVDLKGNIAQVDSNFIPPCTSIQSHPALLDYYNNFARSIGNLQQYAFKIVQKASHKNQNTALAQNVKFLCNTMINTFGDMYFQFRNITPYQPPVFLIESFAKLALRLYNATQILIPAELEEMLNYSLEWSEIAPHTLLNQLSIVAETNYDHHNCGEPLLYIQQMLRSLETIFSKLSELDYIGQRKENIIVNEQEVSNNNNPKRGWSVLD
;
A
#
# COMPACT_ATOMS: atom_id res chain seq x y z
N MET A 1 -2.60 2.23 -21.43
CA MET A 1 -1.94 2.48 -22.74
C MET A 1 -2.92 2.07 -23.81
N ILE A 2 -3.39 3.01 -24.63
CA ILE A 2 -4.38 2.71 -25.67
C ILE A 2 -3.65 2.00 -26.81
N GLN A 3 -4.05 0.77 -27.11
CA GLN A 3 -3.53 0.01 -28.24
C GLN A 3 -4.37 0.31 -29.49
N PRO A 4 -3.78 0.33 -30.70
CA PRO A 4 -4.57 0.45 -31.91
C PRO A 4 -5.50 -0.75 -32.08
N ILE A 5 -6.65 -0.51 -32.72
CA ILE A 5 -7.56 -1.56 -33.19
C ILE A 5 -6.83 -2.38 -34.27
N LYS A 6 -6.89 -3.70 -34.14
CA LYS A 6 -6.29 -4.69 -35.04
C LYS A 6 -7.34 -5.54 -35.77
N HIS A 7 -8.54 -5.67 -35.21
CA HIS A 7 -9.63 -6.44 -35.80
C HIS A 7 -10.74 -5.50 -36.30
N PHE A 8 -11.13 -5.64 -37.57
CA PHE A 8 -12.05 -4.72 -38.25
C PHE A 8 -13.38 -5.38 -38.62
N ALA A 9 -14.43 -4.58 -38.72
CA ALA A 9 -15.76 -5.04 -39.09
C ALA A 9 -15.76 -5.66 -40.49
N ILE A 10 -16.61 -6.67 -40.66
CA ILE A 10 -16.81 -7.30 -41.96
C ILE A 10 -17.72 -6.41 -42.81
N ASN A 11 -17.28 -6.15 -44.03
CA ASN A 11 -18.10 -5.49 -45.04
C ASN A 11 -19.08 -6.49 -45.67
N TRP A 12 -20.28 -6.58 -45.11
CA TRP A 12 -21.34 -7.46 -45.60
C TRP A 12 -21.97 -6.92 -46.89
N VAL A 13 -22.13 -7.79 -47.89
CA VAL A 13 -22.78 -7.49 -49.17
C VAL A 13 -23.80 -8.57 -49.49
N ASP A 14 -24.92 -8.20 -50.11
CA ASP A 14 -25.98 -9.14 -50.47
C ASP A 14 -25.46 -10.25 -51.40
N GLY A 15 -25.95 -11.48 -51.20
CA GLY A 15 -25.47 -12.67 -51.91
C GLY A 15 -24.12 -13.24 -51.44
N MET A 16 -23.48 -12.66 -50.42
CA MET A 16 -22.22 -13.17 -49.86
C MET A 16 -22.43 -14.50 -49.11
N LYS A 17 -21.57 -15.49 -49.37
CA LYS A 17 -21.58 -16.77 -48.63
C LYS A 17 -20.97 -16.60 -47.23
N VAL A 18 -21.72 -16.97 -46.19
CA VAL A 18 -21.27 -16.96 -44.80
C VAL A 18 -20.39 -18.17 -44.51
N SER A 19 -19.31 -17.97 -43.75
CA SER A 19 -18.40 -19.03 -43.33
C SER A 19 -18.03 -18.84 -41.86
N GLN A 20 -17.50 -19.90 -41.22
CA GLN A 20 -17.00 -19.81 -39.85
C GLN A 20 -15.96 -18.68 -39.69
N ARG A 21 -15.14 -18.43 -40.70
CA ARG A 21 -14.16 -17.34 -40.68
C ARG A 21 -14.84 -15.98 -40.52
N HIS A 22 -15.93 -15.74 -41.25
CA HIS A 22 -16.67 -14.47 -41.10
C HIS A 22 -17.27 -14.33 -39.70
N LEU A 23 -17.75 -15.41 -39.09
CA LEU A 23 -18.25 -15.33 -37.71
C LEU A 23 -17.10 -15.04 -36.72
N ASN A 24 -15.96 -15.70 -36.88
CA ASN A 24 -14.78 -15.46 -36.03
C ASN A 24 -14.21 -14.04 -36.19
N ASP A 25 -14.11 -13.53 -37.42
CA ASP A 25 -13.60 -12.18 -37.70
C ASP A 25 -14.55 -11.11 -37.11
N GLN A 26 -15.87 -11.34 -37.20
CA GLN A 26 -16.87 -10.49 -36.57
C GLN A 26 -16.76 -10.50 -35.04
N ASP A 27 -16.60 -11.67 -34.42
CA ASP A 27 -16.38 -11.79 -32.97
C ASP A 27 -15.11 -11.07 -32.53
N ASN A 28 -14.01 -11.26 -33.26
CA ASN A 28 -12.74 -10.63 -32.94
C ASN A 28 -12.83 -9.11 -33.05
N PHE A 29 -13.55 -8.57 -34.04
CA PHE A 29 -13.86 -7.14 -34.12
C PHE A 29 -14.60 -6.67 -32.87
N LEU A 30 -15.63 -7.39 -32.42
CA LEU A 30 -16.39 -7.01 -31.21
C LEU A 30 -15.51 -7.04 -29.95
N ILE A 31 -14.72 -8.09 -29.77
CA ILE A 31 -13.77 -8.22 -28.65
C ILE A 31 -12.79 -7.05 -28.63
N ASP A 32 -12.22 -6.69 -29.78
CA ASP A 32 -11.22 -5.63 -29.90
C ASP A 32 -11.82 -4.24 -29.62
N ASN A 33 -13.07 -4.00 -30.04
CA ASN A 33 -13.81 -2.77 -29.73
C ASN A 33 -14.17 -2.66 -28.24
N ILE A 34 -14.59 -3.77 -27.61
CA ILE A 34 -14.86 -3.78 -26.17
C ILE A 34 -13.57 -3.48 -25.39
N ARG A 35 -12.46 -4.12 -25.76
CA ARG A 35 -11.14 -3.82 -25.18
C ARG A 35 -10.76 -2.35 -25.39
N ASP A 36 -10.95 -1.81 -26.59
CA ASP A 36 -10.63 -0.40 -26.89
C ASP A 36 -11.44 0.53 -26.01
N SER A 37 -12.76 0.33 -25.95
CA SER A 37 -13.70 1.09 -25.13
C SER A 37 -13.32 1.08 -23.65
N ASN A 38 -12.93 -0.08 -23.11
CA ASN A 38 -12.44 -0.19 -21.73
C ASN A 38 -11.15 0.62 -21.52
N SER A 39 -10.24 0.59 -22.50
CA SER A 39 -8.93 1.26 -22.40
C SER A 39 -9.04 2.78 -22.33
N LEU A 40 -10.13 3.39 -22.83
CA LEU A 40 -10.34 4.85 -22.82
C LEU A 40 -10.44 5.42 -21.40
N GLY A 41 -10.99 4.65 -20.45
CA GLY A 41 -11.12 5.04 -19.06
C GLY A 41 -9.91 4.69 -18.19
N ILE A 42 -8.96 3.92 -18.73
CA ILE A 42 -7.82 3.41 -17.98
C ILE A 42 -6.65 4.40 -18.01
N THR A 43 -6.20 4.76 -16.81
CA THR A 43 -5.01 5.57 -16.53
C THR A 43 -3.89 4.67 -15.99
N THR A 44 -2.76 5.28 -15.66
CA THR A 44 -1.60 4.57 -15.07
C THR A 44 -1.84 4.07 -13.64
N TYR A 45 -2.97 4.39 -13.02
CA TYR A 45 -3.22 4.12 -11.60
C TYR A 45 -4.61 3.56 -11.29
N ASN A 46 -5.43 3.18 -12.27
CA ASN A 46 -6.79 2.67 -12.04
C ASN A 46 -7.07 1.32 -12.72
N TYR A 47 -6.03 0.53 -12.99
CA TYR A 47 -6.14 -0.82 -13.54
C TYR A 47 -5.81 -1.87 -12.47
N GLY A 48 -5.84 -3.14 -12.84
CA GLY A 48 -5.50 -4.25 -11.94
C GLY A 48 -6.72 -4.96 -11.38
N LEU A 49 -6.59 -5.44 -10.14
CA LEU A 49 -7.62 -6.24 -9.49
C LEU A 49 -8.91 -5.44 -9.30
N LEU A 50 -10.04 -6.10 -9.56
CA LEU A 50 -11.38 -5.56 -9.38
C LEU A 50 -11.93 -5.94 -7.99
N PRO A 51 -12.92 -5.19 -7.46
CA PRO A 51 -13.61 -5.56 -6.23
C PRO A 51 -14.16 -6.98 -6.28
N ILE A 52 -13.84 -7.77 -5.25
CA ILE A 52 -14.37 -9.12 -5.08
C ILE A 52 -15.82 -9.04 -4.62
N SER A 53 -16.73 -9.82 -5.23
CA SER A 53 -18.13 -9.87 -4.78
C SER A 53 -18.21 -10.27 -3.31
N ASN A 54 -19.19 -9.73 -2.59
CA ASN A 54 -19.45 -10.11 -1.19
C ASN A 54 -19.90 -11.57 -1.05
N ASP A 55 -20.24 -12.25 -2.15
CA ASP A 55 -20.61 -13.66 -2.16
C ASP A 55 -19.42 -14.60 -1.86
N PHE A 56 -18.19 -14.12 -2.04
CA PHE A 56 -16.99 -14.90 -1.74
C PHE A 56 -16.59 -14.75 -0.27
N THR A 57 -16.59 -15.87 0.46
CA THR A 57 -16.13 -15.95 1.85
C THR A 57 -14.60 -15.89 1.94
N ASP A 58 -13.91 -16.47 0.97
CA ASP A 58 -12.47 -16.40 0.83
C ASP A 58 -12.09 -15.32 -0.19
N ARG A 59 -11.32 -14.33 0.26
CA ARG A 59 -10.86 -13.20 -0.56
C ARG A 59 -9.40 -13.33 -0.99
N THR A 60 -8.82 -14.50 -0.78
CA THR A 60 -7.45 -14.81 -1.17
C THR A 60 -7.37 -14.92 -2.70
N ILE A 61 -6.46 -14.15 -3.31
CA ILE A 61 -6.31 -14.11 -4.78
C ILE A 61 -5.56 -15.35 -5.27
N PHE A 62 -4.45 -15.67 -4.61
CA PHE A 62 -3.64 -16.83 -4.91
C PHE A 62 -3.00 -17.39 -3.64
N ASP A 63 -2.65 -18.67 -3.68
CA ASP A 63 -1.89 -19.37 -2.66
C ASP A 63 -0.73 -20.15 -3.30
N VAL A 64 0.32 -20.33 -2.53
CA VAL A 64 1.49 -21.14 -2.92
C VAL A 64 1.64 -22.28 -1.94
N HIS A 65 1.62 -23.51 -2.46
CA HIS A 65 1.69 -24.73 -1.68
C HIS A 65 2.93 -25.55 -2.05
N ASN A 66 3.69 -25.97 -1.05
CA ASN A 66 4.74 -26.98 -1.24
C ASN A 66 4.09 -28.37 -1.25
N THR A 67 4.37 -29.14 -2.28
CA THR A 67 3.85 -30.51 -2.44
C THR A 67 4.83 -31.54 -1.88
N ALA A 68 4.34 -32.74 -1.59
CA ALA A 68 5.15 -33.86 -1.07
C ALA A 68 6.28 -34.30 -2.03
N THR A 69 6.19 -33.97 -3.32
CA THR A 69 7.22 -34.27 -4.33
C THR A 69 8.28 -33.17 -4.44
N ASN A 70 8.38 -32.28 -3.44
CA ASN A 70 9.20 -31.07 -3.48
C ASN A 70 8.90 -30.17 -4.69
N ASP A 71 7.69 -30.24 -5.26
CA ASP A 71 7.23 -29.27 -6.26
C ASP A 71 6.45 -28.16 -5.56
N VAL A 72 6.46 -26.97 -6.15
CA VAL A 72 5.71 -25.82 -5.64
C VAL A 72 4.53 -25.59 -6.56
N GLN A 73 3.32 -25.61 -6.00
CA GLN A 73 2.08 -25.38 -6.73
C GLN A 73 1.53 -23.99 -6.42
N LEU A 74 1.38 -23.18 -7.48
CA LEU A 74 0.63 -21.92 -7.44
C LEU A 74 -0.84 -22.21 -7.74
N VAL A 75 -1.73 -21.76 -6.87
CA VAL A 75 -3.17 -21.87 -7.01
C VAL A 75 -3.76 -20.47 -7.05
N ILE A 76 -4.29 -20.06 -8.20
CA ILE A 76 -5.08 -18.84 -8.32
C ILE A 76 -6.53 -19.22 -8.00
N LYS A 77 -7.03 -18.75 -6.87
CA LYS A 77 -8.37 -19.09 -6.38
C LYS A 77 -9.44 -18.33 -7.17
N HIS A 78 -9.39 -17.01 -7.11
CA HIS A 78 -10.26 -16.13 -7.87
C HIS A 78 -9.49 -14.88 -8.26
N CYS A 79 -9.35 -14.64 -9.56
CA CYS A 79 -8.72 -13.44 -10.11
C CYS A 79 -9.65 -12.78 -11.11
N SER A 80 -10.19 -11.64 -10.69
CA SER A 80 -11.03 -10.76 -11.48
C SER A 80 -10.27 -9.44 -11.64
N ALA A 81 -9.81 -9.14 -12.86
CA ALA A 81 -8.97 -7.98 -13.10
C ALA A 81 -9.15 -7.35 -14.48
N VAL A 82 -8.64 -6.12 -14.62
CA VAL A 82 -8.50 -5.42 -15.90
C VAL A 82 -7.03 -5.00 -16.11
N THR A 83 -6.48 -5.24 -17.30
CA THR A 83 -5.08 -4.88 -17.61
C THR A 83 -4.96 -3.41 -18.04
N LEU A 84 -3.74 -2.88 -18.07
CA LEU A 84 -3.46 -1.51 -18.53
C LEU A 84 -3.87 -1.24 -19.99
N ALA A 85 -4.01 -2.28 -20.81
CA ALA A 85 -4.49 -2.22 -22.18
C ALA A 85 -6.00 -2.48 -22.34
N GLY A 86 -6.76 -2.62 -21.25
CA GLY A 86 -8.23 -2.78 -21.28
C GLY A 86 -8.74 -4.21 -21.41
N TYR A 87 -7.87 -5.22 -21.29
CA TYR A 87 -8.29 -6.63 -21.33
C TYR A 87 -8.87 -7.06 -19.98
N ARG A 88 -9.98 -7.81 -20.01
CA ARG A 88 -10.56 -8.46 -18.83
C ARG A 88 -9.86 -9.81 -18.59
N ILE A 89 -9.41 -10.03 -17.35
CA ILE A 89 -8.89 -11.31 -16.86
C ILE A 89 -9.90 -11.89 -15.88
N GLU A 90 -10.36 -13.10 -16.12
CA GLU A 90 -11.25 -13.83 -15.21
C GLU A 90 -10.74 -15.28 -15.08
N LEU A 91 -10.23 -15.63 -13.89
CA LEU A 91 -9.67 -16.94 -13.61
C LEU A 91 -10.17 -17.47 -12.27
N ASN A 92 -10.59 -18.74 -12.28
CA ASN A 92 -11.09 -19.46 -11.11
C ASN A 92 -10.36 -20.79 -10.96
N ASP A 93 -9.91 -21.10 -9.74
CA ASP A 93 -9.26 -22.35 -9.33
C ASP A 93 -8.15 -22.85 -10.27
N ARG A 94 -7.35 -21.94 -10.82
CA ARG A 94 -6.29 -22.26 -11.78
C ARG A 94 -5.03 -22.71 -11.05
N ARG A 95 -4.58 -23.94 -11.31
CA ARG A 95 -3.37 -24.52 -10.70
C ARG A 95 -2.23 -24.59 -11.69
N VAL A 96 -1.04 -24.18 -11.27
CA VAL A 96 0.18 -24.20 -12.09
C VAL A 96 1.37 -24.65 -11.24
N SER A 97 2.25 -25.49 -11.80
CA SER A 97 3.52 -25.84 -11.15
C SER A 97 4.53 -24.72 -11.38
N VAL A 98 5.08 -24.17 -10.29
CA VAL A 98 6.12 -23.12 -10.31
C VAL A 98 7.39 -23.65 -10.95
N LYS A 99 7.74 -24.94 -10.79
CA LYS A 99 8.89 -25.54 -11.47
C LYS A 99 8.72 -25.59 -12.98
N SER A 100 7.52 -25.87 -13.46
CA SER A 100 7.22 -25.81 -14.90
C SER A 100 7.38 -24.38 -15.45
N LEU A 101 7.02 -23.37 -14.65
CA LEU A 101 7.22 -21.96 -15.01
C LEU A 101 8.71 -21.57 -15.03
N ALA A 102 9.46 -21.95 -14.00
CA ALA A 102 10.89 -21.64 -13.91
C ALA A 102 11.71 -22.32 -15.02
N LYS A 103 11.36 -23.56 -15.42
CA LYS A 103 12.03 -24.28 -16.51
C LYS A 103 11.89 -23.60 -17.88
N LEU A 104 10.79 -22.87 -18.11
CA LEU A 104 10.61 -22.11 -19.36
C LEU A 104 11.60 -20.95 -19.48
N MET A 105 12.24 -20.55 -18.37
CA MET A 105 13.13 -19.39 -18.31
C MET A 105 14.60 -19.72 -18.63
N ASN A 106 14.96 -21.00 -18.87
CA ASN A 106 16.33 -21.46 -19.16
C ASN A 106 17.41 -21.02 -18.14
N ASP A 107 17.04 -20.59 -16.93
CA ASP A 107 17.99 -20.17 -15.90
C ASP A 107 18.35 -21.35 -14.98
N GLU A 108 19.62 -21.75 -14.97
CA GLU A 108 20.13 -22.85 -14.14
C GLU A 108 20.22 -22.47 -12.64
N GLN A 109 19.85 -21.24 -12.26
CA GLN A 109 19.74 -20.78 -10.87
C GLN A 109 18.49 -19.91 -10.70
N ALA A 110 17.37 -20.56 -10.37
CA ALA A 110 16.05 -19.92 -10.17
C ALA A 110 15.89 -19.22 -8.81
N ASP A 111 16.99 -18.86 -8.15
CA ASP A 111 16.96 -18.21 -6.83
C ASP A 111 16.83 -16.69 -7.01
N GLY A 112 15.86 -16.09 -6.33
CA GLY A 112 15.64 -14.65 -6.37
C GLY A 112 14.17 -14.24 -6.30
N ASP A 113 13.95 -12.94 -6.51
CA ASP A 113 12.63 -12.33 -6.50
C ASP A 113 11.97 -12.40 -7.88
N TYR A 114 10.75 -12.93 -7.92
CA TYR A 114 9.93 -13.05 -9.14
C TYR A 114 8.54 -12.46 -8.93
N TYR A 115 8.04 -11.80 -9.97
CA TYR A 115 6.63 -11.44 -10.09
C TYR A 115 5.85 -12.60 -10.71
N ILE A 116 4.63 -12.82 -10.22
CA ILE A 116 3.64 -13.69 -10.84
C ILE A 116 2.82 -12.85 -11.81
N LEU A 117 2.94 -13.13 -13.10
CA LEU A 117 2.19 -12.44 -14.15
C LEU A 117 1.07 -13.32 -14.68
N ILE A 118 -0.06 -12.70 -14.96
CA ILE A 118 -1.14 -13.28 -15.75
C ILE A 118 -1.28 -12.44 -17.00
N SER A 119 -1.08 -13.04 -18.17
CA SER A 119 -1.38 -12.42 -19.46
C SER A 119 -2.59 -13.09 -20.11
N VAL A 120 -3.31 -12.32 -20.91
CA VAL A 120 -4.51 -12.79 -21.62
C VAL A 120 -4.41 -12.48 -23.10
N ASN A 121 -4.84 -13.43 -23.92
CA ASN A 121 -5.07 -13.25 -25.35
C ASN A 121 -6.51 -13.68 -25.67
N PRO A 122 -7.45 -12.72 -25.83
CA PRO A 122 -8.84 -13.06 -26.09
C PRO A 122 -9.10 -13.52 -27.53
N PHE A 123 -8.14 -13.33 -28.43
CA PHE A 123 -8.24 -13.76 -29.83
C PHE A 123 -7.78 -15.21 -30.02
N ASP A 124 -7.06 -15.76 -29.03
CA ASP A 124 -6.73 -17.17 -28.94
C ASP A 124 -7.77 -17.87 -28.04
N LYS A 125 -8.74 -18.53 -28.68
CA LYS A 125 -9.92 -19.09 -28.01
C LYS A 125 -9.67 -20.55 -27.63
N VAL A 126 -9.75 -20.86 -26.33
CA VAL A 126 -9.59 -22.22 -25.80
C VAL A 126 -10.97 -22.84 -25.57
N PRO A 127 -11.24 -24.06 -26.07
CA PRO A 127 -12.51 -24.76 -25.83
C PRO A 127 -12.70 -25.12 -24.35
N PHE A 128 -13.92 -24.98 -23.81
CA PHE A 128 -14.26 -25.35 -22.43
C PHE A 128 -15.75 -25.73 -22.26
N GLY A 129 -16.08 -26.28 -21.09
CA GLY A 129 -17.42 -26.74 -20.72
C GLY A 129 -17.58 -28.25 -20.88
N ASP A 130 -18.57 -28.82 -20.22
CA ASP A 130 -18.82 -30.27 -20.28
C ASP A 130 -19.27 -30.67 -21.68
N ILE A 131 -18.68 -31.75 -22.20
CA ILE A 131 -19.00 -32.30 -23.52
C ILE A 131 -20.38 -32.95 -23.43
N ASP A 132 -21.29 -32.56 -24.31
CA ASP A 132 -22.58 -33.23 -24.44
C ASP A 132 -22.38 -34.60 -25.11
N PRO A 133 -22.67 -35.73 -24.44
CA PRO A 133 -22.51 -37.06 -25.02
C PRO A 133 -23.44 -37.32 -26.22
N GLU A 134 -24.53 -36.55 -26.37
CA GLU A 134 -25.46 -36.65 -27.50
C GLU A 134 -25.00 -35.83 -28.72
N GLU A 135 -24.04 -34.92 -28.55
CA GLU A 135 -23.48 -34.13 -29.66
C GLU A 135 -22.48 -34.96 -30.48
N ILE A 136 -22.69 -35.01 -31.81
CA ILE A 136 -21.83 -35.75 -32.74
C ILE A 136 -21.29 -34.79 -33.83
N PRO A 137 -19.97 -34.57 -33.94
CA PRO A 137 -18.92 -35.14 -33.09
C PRO A 137 -18.88 -34.50 -31.69
N PRO A 138 -18.46 -35.25 -30.65
CA PRO A 138 -18.32 -34.70 -29.32
C PRO A 138 -17.35 -33.51 -29.31
N ARG A 139 -17.80 -32.38 -28.77
CA ARG A 139 -16.96 -31.18 -28.63
C ARG A 139 -17.30 -30.42 -27.35
N HIS A 140 -16.39 -29.54 -26.96
CA HIS A 140 -16.71 -28.55 -25.94
C HIS A 140 -17.71 -27.53 -26.49
N PRO A 141 -18.72 -27.14 -25.71
CA PRO A 141 -19.78 -26.24 -26.16
C PRO A 141 -19.31 -24.78 -26.26
N ASN A 142 -18.38 -24.37 -25.41
CA ASN A 142 -18.01 -22.96 -25.23
C ASN A 142 -16.53 -22.70 -25.49
N THR A 143 -16.15 -21.42 -25.58
CA THR A 143 -14.74 -20.99 -25.67
C THR A 143 -14.46 -19.85 -24.69
N GLN A 144 -13.23 -19.80 -24.19
CA GLN A 144 -12.75 -18.75 -23.30
C GLN A 144 -11.40 -18.21 -23.80
N PRO A 145 -11.01 -16.98 -23.41
CA PRO A 145 -9.67 -16.45 -23.70
C PRO A 145 -8.56 -17.37 -23.20
N ASN A 146 -7.47 -17.46 -23.95
CA ASN A 146 -6.26 -18.12 -23.48
C ASN A 146 -5.55 -17.23 -22.45
N HIS A 147 -5.23 -17.81 -21.30
CA HIS A 147 -4.53 -17.14 -20.21
C HIS A 147 -3.20 -17.84 -19.98
N HIS A 148 -2.13 -17.05 -19.91
CA HIS A 148 -0.79 -17.54 -19.60
C HIS A 148 -0.36 -17.01 -18.24
N ILE A 149 0.17 -17.90 -17.41
CA ILE A 149 0.71 -17.57 -16.09
C ILE A 149 2.20 -17.82 -16.19
N GLU A 150 2.99 -16.85 -15.75
CA GLU A 150 4.45 -16.90 -15.85
C GLU A 150 5.11 -16.22 -14.65
N LEU A 151 6.36 -16.58 -14.41
CA LEU A 151 7.22 -15.93 -13.44
C LEU A 151 8.18 -15.01 -14.19
N LEU A 152 8.31 -13.78 -13.72
CA LEU A 152 9.22 -12.81 -14.31
C LEU A 152 10.19 -12.31 -13.24
N PRO A 153 11.51 -12.32 -13.46
CA PRO A 153 12.45 -11.76 -12.50
C PRO A 153 12.16 -10.28 -12.32
N VAL A 154 12.21 -9.78 -11.10
CA VAL A 154 11.92 -8.36 -10.80
C VAL A 154 12.78 -7.40 -11.61
N THR A 155 14.02 -7.80 -11.95
CA THR A 155 14.96 -7.01 -12.75
C THR A 155 14.57 -6.85 -14.22
N SER A 156 13.71 -7.72 -14.75
CA SER A 156 13.38 -7.80 -16.19
C SER A 156 12.09 -7.07 -16.59
N LEU A 157 11.35 -6.49 -15.64
CA LEU A 157 10.02 -5.92 -15.91
C LEU A 157 10.03 -4.84 -17.02
N ASN A 158 11.09 -4.02 -17.07
CA ASN A 158 11.15 -2.85 -17.94
C ASN A 158 11.50 -3.16 -19.41
N SER A 159 12.04 -4.34 -19.73
CA SER A 159 12.55 -4.65 -21.08
C SER A 159 11.64 -5.53 -21.93
N SER A 160 10.73 -6.31 -21.32
CA SER A 160 10.02 -7.40 -22.03
C SER A 160 8.50 -7.20 -22.19
N TYR A 161 7.87 -6.31 -21.44
CA TYR A 161 6.40 -6.25 -21.33
C TYR A 161 5.81 -4.89 -21.72
N SER A 162 5.93 -4.54 -23.00
CA SER A 162 5.39 -3.29 -23.57
C SER A 162 3.92 -3.38 -24.01
N GLY A 163 3.30 -4.57 -23.94
CA GLY A 163 1.94 -4.81 -24.42
C GLY A 163 0.83 -4.39 -23.45
N GLY A 164 1.05 -4.37 -22.14
CA GLY A 164 0.00 -4.05 -21.16
C GLY A 164 -1.20 -5.01 -21.16
N ASN A 165 -1.09 -6.18 -21.80
CA ASN A 165 -2.06 -7.27 -21.81
C ASN A 165 -1.83 -8.27 -20.66
N TYR A 166 -1.14 -7.84 -19.62
CA TYR A 166 -0.79 -8.63 -18.46
C TYR A 166 -1.10 -7.86 -17.17
N LEU A 167 -1.11 -8.59 -16.07
CA LEU A 167 -1.21 -8.08 -14.72
C LEU A 167 -0.27 -8.84 -13.80
N ILE A 168 0.45 -8.10 -12.95
CA ILE A 168 1.19 -8.67 -11.84
C ILE A 168 0.19 -8.90 -10.70
N ILE A 169 0.08 -10.13 -10.22
CA ILE A 169 -0.85 -10.49 -9.13
C ILE A 169 -0.17 -10.76 -7.79
N GLY A 170 1.15 -10.92 -7.80
CA GLY A 170 1.92 -11.26 -6.60
C GLY A 170 3.42 -11.23 -6.84
N LYS A 171 4.17 -11.29 -5.74
CA LYS A 171 5.63 -11.42 -5.73
C LYS A 171 6.01 -12.62 -4.86
N VAL A 172 6.97 -13.41 -5.34
CA VAL A 172 7.50 -14.58 -4.64
C VAL A 172 9.02 -14.53 -4.61
N ASP A 173 9.59 -14.94 -3.48
CA ASP A 173 11.01 -15.18 -3.29
C ASP A 173 11.26 -16.69 -3.42
N LEU A 174 12.03 -17.07 -4.42
CA LEU A 174 12.42 -18.45 -4.68
C LEU A 174 13.80 -18.70 -4.07
N LYS A 175 13.88 -19.68 -3.15
CA LYS A 175 15.14 -20.16 -2.55
C LYS A 175 15.20 -21.68 -2.64
N GLY A 176 15.94 -22.18 -3.61
CA GLY A 176 16.03 -23.59 -3.95
C GLY A 176 14.67 -24.16 -4.40
N ASN A 177 14.09 -25.05 -3.59
CA ASN A 177 12.76 -25.63 -3.84
C ASN A 177 11.64 -24.99 -3.02
N ILE A 178 11.92 -23.90 -2.30
CA ILE A 178 10.95 -23.22 -1.45
C ILE A 178 10.57 -21.92 -2.14
N ALA A 179 9.27 -21.71 -2.31
CA ALA A 179 8.72 -20.42 -2.70
C ALA A 179 8.05 -19.78 -1.50
N GLN A 180 8.43 -18.54 -1.19
CA GLN A 180 7.81 -17.73 -0.16
C GLN A 180 7.09 -16.55 -0.79
N VAL A 181 5.82 -16.35 -0.45
CA VAL A 181 5.04 -15.19 -0.91
C VAL A 181 5.48 -13.95 -0.13
N ASP A 182 5.72 -12.86 -0.84
CA ASP A 182 5.92 -11.55 -0.21
C ASP A 182 4.57 -10.97 0.22
N SER A 183 4.27 -11.05 1.52
CA SER A 183 3.02 -10.56 2.09
C SER A 183 2.88 -9.05 2.09
N ASN A 184 3.97 -8.31 1.89
CA ASN A 184 3.95 -6.84 1.84
C ASN A 184 3.68 -6.32 0.43
N PHE A 185 3.85 -7.17 -0.59
CA PHE A 185 3.54 -6.81 -1.96
C PHE A 185 2.03 -6.70 -2.15
N ILE A 186 1.58 -5.56 -2.65
CA ILE A 186 0.19 -5.35 -3.06
C ILE A 186 0.17 -5.04 -4.55
N PRO A 187 -0.53 -5.86 -5.37
CA PRO A 187 -0.59 -5.68 -6.82
C PRO A 187 -1.40 -4.43 -7.22
N PRO A 188 -1.35 -4.02 -8.50
CA PRO A 188 -2.27 -3.05 -9.07
C PRO A 188 -3.73 -3.35 -8.71
N CYS A 189 -4.46 -2.33 -8.28
CA CYS A 189 -5.84 -2.44 -7.84
C CYS A 189 -6.66 -1.26 -8.36
N THR A 190 -7.85 -1.52 -8.89
CA THR A 190 -8.75 -0.46 -9.36
C THR A 190 -9.39 0.32 -8.21
N SER A 191 -9.44 -0.27 -7.01
CA SER A 191 -9.97 0.36 -5.81
C SER A 191 -9.35 -0.21 -4.54
N ILE A 192 -9.51 0.49 -3.41
CA ILE A 192 -9.16 -0.04 -2.08
C ILE A 192 -9.91 -1.34 -1.78
N GLN A 193 -11.15 -1.49 -2.26
CA GLN A 193 -11.97 -2.69 -2.07
C GLN A 193 -11.48 -3.91 -2.87
N SER A 194 -10.58 -3.72 -3.83
CA SER A 194 -10.09 -4.80 -4.69
C SER A 194 -9.13 -5.77 -3.99
N HIS A 195 -8.55 -5.38 -2.84
CA HIS A 195 -7.58 -6.22 -2.14
C HIS A 195 -7.79 -6.18 -0.61
N PRO A 196 -7.82 -7.32 0.10
CA PRO A 196 -8.02 -7.36 1.55
C PRO A 196 -7.01 -6.50 2.34
N ALA A 197 -5.72 -6.61 2.03
CA ALA A 197 -4.70 -5.81 2.70
C ALA A 197 -4.91 -4.28 2.56
N LEU A 198 -5.43 -3.80 1.41
CA LEU A 198 -5.76 -2.38 1.22
C LEU A 198 -6.89 -1.93 2.14
N LEU A 199 -7.92 -2.76 2.31
CA LEU A 199 -9.00 -2.50 3.27
C LEU A 199 -8.47 -2.47 4.71
N ASP A 200 -7.55 -3.37 5.05
CA ASP A 200 -6.94 -3.37 6.39
C ASP A 200 -6.13 -2.10 6.64
N TYR A 201 -5.32 -1.66 5.68
CA TYR A 201 -4.63 -0.37 5.75
C TYR A 201 -5.60 0.78 5.91
N TYR A 202 -6.64 0.86 5.07
CA TYR A 202 -7.68 1.88 5.16
C TYR A 202 -8.33 1.95 6.55
N ASN A 203 -8.76 0.81 7.08
CA ASN A 203 -9.40 0.73 8.40
C ASN A 203 -8.44 1.11 9.53
N ASN A 204 -7.20 0.66 9.47
CA ASN A 204 -6.18 1.02 10.46
C ASN A 204 -5.86 2.52 10.42
N PHE A 205 -5.74 3.10 9.23
CA PHE A 205 -5.50 4.53 9.06
C PHE A 205 -6.70 5.37 9.53
N ALA A 206 -7.93 4.92 9.29
CA ALA A 206 -9.13 5.56 9.81
C ALA A 206 -9.14 5.61 11.35
N ARG A 207 -8.71 4.52 12.01
CA ARG A 207 -8.54 4.48 13.47
C ARG A 207 -7.46 5.46 13.91
N SER A 208 -6.31 5.49 13.24
CA SER A 208 -5.23 6.40 13.59
C SER A 208 -5.60 7.87 13.44
N ILE A 209 -6.36 8.25 12.40
CA ILE A 209 -6.92 9.61 12.27
C ILE A 209 -7.76 9.95 13.51
N GLY A 210 -8.67 9.05 13.93
CA GLY A 210 -9.52 9.25 15.09
C GLY A 210 -8.73 9.43 16.39
N ASN A 211 -7.75 8.57 16.64
CA ASN A 211 -6.88 8.64 17.82
C ASN A 211 -6.08 9.94 17.85
N LEU A 212 -5.37 10.26 16.76
CA LEU A 212 -4.55 11.46 16.63
C LEU A 212 -5.37 12.73 16.83
N GLN A 213 -6.59 12.78 16.28
CA GLN A 213 -7.48 13.92 16.46
C GLN A 213 -7.89 14.11 17.93
N GLN A 214 -8.20 13.01 18.64
CA GLN A 214 -8.52 13.08 20.07
C GLN A 214 -7.32 13.53 20.91
N TYR A 215 -6.13 13.01 20.64
CA TYR A 215 -4.90 13.43 21.33
C TYR A 215 -4.60 14.91 21.07
N ALA A 216 -4.69 15.36 19.82
CA ALA A 216 -4.48 16.75 19.46
C ALA A 216 -5.47 17.69 20.15
N PHE A 217 -6.76 17.34 20.23
CA PHE A 217 -7.74 18.16 20.96
C PHE A 217 -7.40 18.29 22.45
N LYS A 218 -7.02 17.20 23.12
CA LYS A 218 -6.59 17.23 24.53
C LYS A 218 -5.37 18.14 24.71
N ILE A 219 -4.37 18.01 23.84
CA ILE A 219 -3.15 18.83 23.90
C ILE A 219 -3.47 20.32 23.69
N VAL A 220 -4.29 20.66 22.68
CA VAL A 220 -4.70 22.05 22.39
C VAL A 220 -5.46 22.67 23.56
N GLN A 221 -6.34 21.92 24.21
CA GLN A 221 -7.07 22.37 25.40
C GLN A 221 -6.10 22.64 26.56
N LYS A 222 -5.17 21.73 26.83
CA LYS A 222 -4.13 21.88 27.87
C LYS A 222 -3.24 23.09 27.62
N ALA A 223 -2.73 23.23 26.40
CA ALA A 223 -1.87 24.35 25.99
C ALA A 223 -2.58 25.72 25.97
N SER A 224 -3.91 25.77 26.15
CA SER A 224 -4.67 27.02 26.22
C SER A 224 -4.96 27.49 27.65
N HIS A 225 -4.53 26.75 28.68
CA HIS A 225 -4.64 27.20 30.08
C HIS A 225 -3.74 28.40 30.36
N LYS A 226 -4.20 29.33 31.21
CA LYS A 226 -3.56 30.64 31.48
C LYS A 226 -2.10 30.58 31.95
N ASN A 227 -1.64 29.43 32.44
CA ASN A 227 -0.27 29.22 32.94
C ASN A 227 0.65 28.49 31.92
N GLN A 228 0.16 28.18 30.71
CA GLN A 228 0.91 27.47 29.66
C GLN A 228 1.17 28.36 28.45
N ASN A 229 1.96 29.43 28.64
CA ASN A 229 2.35 30.34 27.56
C ASN A 229 3.86 30.24 27.23
N THR A 230 4.37 29.01 27.19
CA THR A 230 5.75 28.73 26.77
C THR A 230 5.83 28.61 25.25
N ALA A 231 6.97 28.96 24.66
CA ALA A 231 7.22 28.76 23.22
C ALA A 231 6.99 27.30 22.81
N LEU A 232 7.45 26.35 23.64
CA LEU A 232 7.19 24.92 23.48
C LEU A 232 5.69 24.58 23.38
N ALA A 233 4.85 25.08 24.29
CA ALA A 233 3.42 24.82 24.26
C ALA A 233 2.74 25.42 23.02
N GLN A 234 3.17 26.60 22.58
CA GLN A 234 2.68 27.23 21.35
C GLN A 234 3.07 26.43 20.10
N ASN A 235 4.30 25.92 20.03
CA ASN A 235 4.80 25.15 18.89
C ASN A 235 4.13 23.78 18.79
N VAL A 236 3.94 23.08 19.91
CA VAL A 236 3.17 21.83 19.95
C VAL A 236 1.72 22.07 19.55
N LYS A 237 1.10 23.16 20.03
CA LYS A 237 -0.26 23.55 19.66
C LYS A 237 -0.36 23.87 18.16
N PHE A 238 0.65 24.50 17.57
CA PHE A 238 0.70 24.78 16.14
C PHE A 238 0.68 23.48 15.31
N LEU A 239 1.50 22.48 15.66
CA LEU A 239 1.46 21.17 15.00
C LEU A 239 0.11 20.47 15.16
N CYS A 240 -0.47 20.50 16.36
CA CYS A 240 -1.80 19.92 16.62
C CYS A 240 -2.88 20.55 15.73
N ASN A 241 -2.89 21.88 15.63
CA ASN A 241 -3.85 22.59 14.78
C ASN A 241 -3.65 22.27 13.29
N THR A 242 -2.40 22.21 12.82
CA THR A 242 -2.08 21.80 11.45
C THR A 242 -2.63 20.41 11.14
N MET A 243 -2.47 19.46 12.07
CA MET A 243 -3.01 18.11 11.93
C MET A 243 -4.54 18.08 11.93
N ILE A 244 -5.19 18.72 12.90
CA ILE A 244 -6.66 18.80 13.03
C ILE A 244 -7.28 19.40 11.77
N ASN A 245 -6.75 20.53 11.29
CA ASN A 245 -7.25 21.18 10.09
C ASN A 245 -7.09 20.29 8.85
N THR A 246 -5.96 19.58 8.74
CA THR A 246 -5.73 18.67 7.61
C THR A 246 -6.67 17.47 7.63
N PHE A 247 -6.96 16.91 8.81
CA PHE A 247 -7.98 15.87 8.95
C PHE A 247 -9.37 16.39 8.60
N GLY A 248 -9.73 17.61 9.01
CA GLY A 248 -10.96 18.26 8.62
C GLY A 248 -11.10 18.39 7.10
N ASP A 249 -10.05 18.85 6.42
CA ASP A 249 -10.02 19.03 4.97
C ASP A 249 -10.23 17.70 4.21
N MET A 250 -9.61 16.61 4.67
CA MET A 250 -9.65 15.33 3.95
C MET A 250 -10.83 14.41 4.35
N TYR A 251 -11.54 14.71 5.43
CA TYR A 251 -12.50 13.78 6.07
C TYR A 251 -13.59 13.25 5.13
N PHE A 252 -14.27 14.14 4.40
CA PHE A 252 -15.39 13.73 3.55
C PHE A 252 -14.94 12.80 2.42
N GLN A 253 -13.83 13.14 1.75
CA GLN A 253 -13.26 12.35 0.66
C GLN A 253 -12.75 11.01 1.19
N PHE A 254 -12.00 11.02 2.29
CA PHE A 254 -11.49 9.81 2.93
C PHE A 254 -12.59 8.82 3.30
N ARG A 255 -13.72 9.30 3.83
CA ARG A 255 -14.82 8.45 4.29
C ARG A 255 -15.70 7.93 3.15
N ASN A 256 -16.04 8.78 2.18
CA ASN A 256 -17.09 8.46 1.21
C ASN A 256 -16.56 8.08 -0.17
N ILE A 257 -15.36 8.54 -0.52
CA ILE A 257 -14.82 8.42 -1.88
C ILE A 257 -13.67 7.40 -1.91
N THR A 258 -12.69 7.56 -1.01
CA THR A 258 -11.45 6.76 -1.02
C THR A 258 -11.64 5.24 -1.06
N PRO A 259 -12.62 4.61 -0.37
CA PRO A 259 -12.83 3.16 -0.45
C PRO A 259 -13.08 2.64 -1.88
N TYR A 260 -13.66 3.46 -2.74
CA TYR A 260 -14.02 3.12 -4.12
C TYR A 260 -13.03 3.66 -5.15
N GLN A 261 -11.95 4.30 -4.70
CA GLN A 261 -10.92 4.87 -5.55
C GLN A 261 -9.65 4.02 -5.53
N PRO A 262 -8.79 4.14 -6.55
CA PRO A 262 -7.50 3.45 -6.56
C PRO A 262 -6.59 3.84 -5.38
N PRO A 263 -5.60 2.98 -5.03
CA PRO A 263 -4.74 3.18 -3.85
C PRO A 263 -4.02 4.53 -3.77
N VAL A 264 -3.73 5.14 -4.91
CA VAL A 264 -3.09 6.46 -4.98
C VAL A 264 -3.84 7.54 -4.17
N PHE A 265 -5.17 7.50 -4.12
CA PHE A 265 -5.97 8.50 -3.38
C PHE A 265 -5.90 8.33 -1.86
N LEU A 266 -5.71 7.09 -1.40
CA LEU A 266 -5.44 6.83 0.01
C LEU A 266 -4.05 7.36 0.38
N ILE A 267 -3.05 7.08 -0.45
CA ILE A 267 -1.67 7.54 -0.27
C ILE A 267 -1.59 9.07 -0.30
N GLU A 268 -2.27 9.70 -1.26
CA GLU A 268 -2.37 11.17 -1.40
C GLU A 268 -2.85 11.84 -0.10
N SER A 269 -3.84 11.25 0.58
CA SER A 269 -4.40 11.79 1.83
C SER A 269 -3.31 11.93 2.90
N PHE A 270 -2.41 10.94 3.00
CA PHE A 270 -1.34 10.94 3.99
C PHE A 270 -0.07 11.64 3.51
N ALA A 271 0.22 11.66 2.21
CA ALA A 271 1.27 12.50 1.65
C ALA A 271 0.98 13.99 1.92
N LYS A 272 -0.29 14.42 1.78
CA LYS A 272 -0.74 15.78 2.15
C LYS A 272 -0.54 16.07 3.64
N LEU A 273 -0.89 15.12 4.52
CA LEU A 273 -0.66 15.25 5.97
C LEU A 273 0.83 15.40 6.28
N ALA A 274 1.65 14.50 5.73
CA ALA A 274 3.08 14.46 5.96
C ALA A 274 3.75 15.77 5.54
N LEU A 275 3.44 16.26 4.33
CA LEU A 275 3.98 17.51 3.81
C LEU A 275 3.55 18.73 4.64
N ARG A 276 2.29 18.80 5.06
CA ARG A 276 1.81 19.91 5.89
C ARG A 276 2.48 19.92 7.26
N LEU A 277 2.67 18.76 7.90
CA LEU A 277 3.39 18.66 9.16
C LEU A 277 4.87 18.99 9.00
N TYR A 278 5.52 18.50 7.93
CA TYR A 278 6.89 18.83 7.62
C TYR A 278 7.07 20.34 7.42
N ASN A 279 6.24 20.97 6.59
CA ASN A 279 6.28 22.42 6.39
C ASN A 279 6.02 23.19 7.69
N ALA A 280 5.12 22.71 8.55
CA ALA A 280 4.91 23.31 9.86
C ALA A 280 6.18 23.28 10.73
N THR A 281 6.99 22.23 10.66
CA THR A 281 8.31 22.23 11.35
C THR A 281 9.30 23.23 10.75
N GLN A 282 9.27 23.47 9.43
CA GLN A 282 10.17 24.44 8.77
C GLN A 282 9.84 25.90 9.10
N ILE A 283 8.61 26.18 9.55
CA ILE A 283 8.17 27.53 9.94
C ILE A 283 8.68 27.89 11.34
N LEU A 284 8.96 26.90 12.19
CA LEU A 284 9.41 27.13 13.56
C LEU A 284 10.82 27.70 13.61
N ILE A 285 11.10 28.49 14.66
CA ILE A 285 12.45 28.97 14.94
C ILE A 285 13.35 27.76 15.23
N PRO A 286 14.55 27.62 14.64
CA PRO A 286 15.37 26.41 14.76
C PRO A 286 15.64 25.95 16.19
N ALA A 287 15.94 26.88 17.11
CA ALA A 287 16.18 26.55 18.52
C ALA A 287 14.92 26.00 19.21
N GLU A 288 13.74 26.53 18.88
CA GLU A 288 12.49 26.08 19.46
C GLU A 288 12.00 24.77 18.84
N LEU A 289 12.29 24.54 17.56
CA LEU A 289 12.08 23.26 16.89
C LEU A 289 12.91 22.18 17.57
N GLU A 290 14.20 22.43 17.79
CA GLU A 290 15.09 21.50 18.48
C GLU A 290 14.58 21.19 19.90
N GLU A 291 14.16 22.21 20.67
CA GLU A 291 13.57 22.01 21.99
C GLU A 291 12.31 21.12 21.92
N MET A 292 11.40 21.39 20.98
CA MET A 292 10.18 20.61 20.79
C MET A 292 10.45 19.16 20.39
N LEU A 293 11.42 18.93 19.51
CA LEU A 293 11.79 17.58 19.10
C LEU A 293 12.48 16.83 20.24
N ASN A 294 13.38 17.46 21.00
CA ASN A 294 13.99 16.86 22.18
C ASN A 294 12.95 16.56 23.28
N TYR A 295 11.96 17.44 23.43
CA TYR A 295 10.82 17.19 24.31
C TYR A 295 9.99 15.99 23.86
N SER A 296 9.75 15.84 22.56
CA SER A 296 9.06 14.66 22.01
C SER A 296 9.86 13.38 22.25
N LEU A 297 11.18 13.41 22.07
CA LEU A 297 12.09 12.29 22.35
C LEU A 297 12.03 11.87 23.82
N GLU A 298 12.09 12.83 24.73
CA GLU A 298 12.05 12.58 26.17
C GLU A 298 10.84 11.74 26.59
N TRP A 299 9.66 12.02 25.99
CA TRP A 299 8.41 11.36 26.35
C TRP A 299 8.05 10.13 25.51
N SER A 300 8.46 10.10 24.24
CA SER A 300 8.05 9.06 23.28
C SER A 300 9.16 8.07 22.91
N GLU A 301 10.41 8.36 23.26
CA GLU A 301 11.60 7.60 22.85
C GLU A 301 11.83 7.57 21.32
N ILE A 302 11.10 8.40 20.57
CA ILE A 302 11.27 8.54 19.12
C ILE A 302 12.31 9.64 18.84
N ALA A 303 13.36 9.29 18.12
CA ALA A 303 14.41 10.23 17.75
C ALA A 303 13.87 11.34 16.81
N PRO A 304 14.29 12.61 17.01
CA PRO A 304 13.89 13.75 16.18
C PRO A 304 14.04 13.50 14.67
N HIS A 305 15.18 12.95 14.28
CA HIS A 305 15.50 12.67 12.88
C HIS A 305 14.55 11.62 12.28
N THR A 306 14.06 10.67 13.08
CA THR A 306 13.21 9.57 12.62
C THR A 306 11.85 10.13 12.20
N LEU A 307 11.27 11.01 13.00
CA LEU A 307 9.99 11.64 12.67
C LEU A 307 10.11 12.51 11.41
N LEU A 308 11.12 13.38 11.35
CA LEU A 308 11.30 14.27 10.19
C LEU A 308 11.56 13.49 8.90
N ASN A 309 12.36 12.42 8.96
CA ASN A 309 12.60 11.54 7.82
C ASN A 309 11.33 10.80 7.40
N GLN A 310 10.53 10.28 8.34
CA GLN A 310 9.26 9.64 8.03
C GLN A 310 8.28 10.60 7.34
N LEU A 311 8.19 11.85 7.82
CA LEU A 311 7.38 12.89 7.18
C LEU A 311 7.87 13.18 5.75
N SER A 312 9.19 13.31 5.56
CA SER A 312 9.79 13.57 4.24
C SER A 312 9.56 12.41 3.26
N ILE A 313 9.81 11.16 3.68
CA ILE A 313 9.61 9.96 2.85
C ILE A 313 8.15 9.84 2.38
N VAL A 314 7.19 10.05 3.28
CA VAL A 314 5.76 9.98 2.93
C VAL A 314 5.34 11.16 2.06
N ALA A 315 5.88 12.36 2.30
CA ALA A 315 5.57 13.55 1.50
C ALA A 315 6.10 13.45 0.06
N GLU A 316 7.28 12.85 -0.12
CA GLU A 316 7.96 12.74 -1.42
C GLU A 316 7.74 11.38 -2.11
N THR A 317 6.75 10.61 -1.66
CA THR A 317 6.44 9.31 -2.24
C THR A 317 6.12 9.42 -3.74
N ASN A 318 6.90 8.72 -4.56
CA ASN A 318 6.63 8.56 -5.99
C ASN A 318 5.79 7.30 -6.20
N TYR A 319 4.54 7.46 -6.62
CA TYR A 319 3.59 6.36 -6.71
C TYR A 319 3.90 5.43 -7.89
N ASP A 320 4.10 4.14 -7.60
CA ASP A 320 4.13 3.07 -8.60
C ASP A 320 2.93 2.14 -8.41
N HIS A 321 2.08 2.05 -9.43
CA HIS A 321 0.88 1.22 -9.37
C HIS A 321 1.20 -0.28 -9.37
N HIS A 322 2.37 -0.69 -9.86
CA HIS A 322 2.81 -2.09 -9.81
C HIS A 322 3.12 -2.58 -8.39
N ASN A 323 3.43 -1.66 -7.47
CA ASN A 323 3.71 -1.96 -6.08
C ASN A 323 2.99 -0.96 -5.16
N CYS A 324 1.74 -1.26 -4.81
CA CYS A 324 0.94 -0.39 -3.96
C CYS A 324 1.28 -0.50 -2.46
N GLY A 325 2.04 -1.53 -2.05
CA GLY A 325 2.23 -1.87 -0.64
C GLY A 325 3.25 -0.99 0.08
N GLU A 326 4.38 -0.71 -0.56
CA GLU A 326 5.50 0.01 0.05
C GLU A 326 5.12 1.43 0.58
N PRO A 327 4.45 2.29 -0.20
CA PRO A 327 3.97 3.58 0.32
C PRO A 327 3.09 3.47 1.57
N LEU A 328 2.23 2.44 1.64
CA LEU A 328 1.33 2.23 2.77
C LEU A 328 2.10 1.81 4.02
N LEU A 329 3.19 1.07 3.88
CA LEU A 329 4.09 0.74 4.98
C LEU A 329 4.74 2.00 5.56
N TYR A 330 5.24 2.91 4.72
CA TYR A 330 5.82 4.18 5.18
C TYR A 330 4.80 5.07 5.89
N ILE A 331 3.58 5.16 5.35
CA ILE A 331 2.46 5.87 6.00
C ILE A 331 2.15 5.24 7.37
N GLN A 332 2.10 3.91 7.45
CA GLN A 332 1.81 3.21 8.70
C GLN A 332 2.89 3.49 9.76
N GLN A 333 4.17 3.49 9.37
CA GLN A 333 5.28 3.80 10.28
C GLN A 333 5.19 5.24 10.79
N MET A 334 4.95 6.21 9.90
CA MET A 334 4.75 7.61 10.26
C MET A 334 3.57 7.79 11.23
N LEU A 335 2.41 7.20 10.93
CA LEU A 335 1.24 7.30 11.80
C LEU A 335 1.47 6.69 13.19
N ARG A 336 2.18 5.56 13.27
CA ARG A 336 2.56 4.95 14.56
C ARG A 336 3.45 5.86 15.40
N SER A 337 4.44 6.51 14.78
CA SER A 337 5.29 7.47 15.47
C SER A 337 4.49 8.66 15.99
N LEU A 338 3.63 9.24 15.14
CA LEU A 338 2.74 10.33 15.53
C LEU A 338 1.80 9.92 16.67
N GLU A 339 1.17 8.74 16.60
CA GLU A 339 0.28 8.26 17.64
C GLU A 339 1.02 8.10 18.97
N THR A 340 2.24 7.54 18.95
CA THR A 340 3.06 7.36 20.15
C THR A 340 3.40 8.70 20.79
N ILE A 341 3.87 9.67 19.99
CA ILE A 341 4.21 11.02 20.47
C ILE A 341 2.98 11.71 21.05
N PHE A 342 1.90 11.81 20.27
CA PHE A 342 0.73 12.58 20.66
C PHE A 342 -0.04 11.92 21.80
N SER A 343 -0.08 10.59 21.88
CA SER A 343 -0.66 9.88 23.03
C SER A 343 0.06 10.30 24.31
N LYS A 344 1.40 10.20 24.33
CA LYS A 344 2.20 10.54 25.51
C LYS A 344 2.07 11.99 25.91
N LEU A 345 2.15 12.91 24.95
CA LEU A 345 1.97 14.34 25.23
C LEU A 345 0.56 14.66 25.72
N SER A 346 -0.46 13.92 25.27
CA SER A 346 -1.84 14.10 25.72
C SER A 346 -2.09 13.61 27.15
N GLU A 347 -1.24 12.74 27.69
CA GLU A 347 -1.33 12.20 29.06
C GLU A 347 -0.77 13.20 30.10
N LEU A 348 0.16 14.08 29.72
CA LEU A 348 0.81 15.03 30.62
C LEU A 348 -0.14 16.05 31.23
N ASP A 349 0.08 16.47 32.47
CA ASP A 349 -0.77 17.47 33.13
C ASP A 349 -0.67 18.84 32.41
N TYR A 350 0.54 19.19 31.98
CA TYR A 350 0.81 20.38 31.18
C TYR A 350 1.96 20.19 30.20
N ILE A 351 1.90 20.91 29.08
CA ILE A 351 2.99 20.90 28.08
C ILE A 351 4.17 21.69 28.63
N GLY A 352 5.34 21.07 28.67
CA GLY A 352 6.57 21.59 29.29
C GLY A 352 6.96 20.88 30.59
N GLN A 353 6.16 19.93 31.08
CA GLN A 353 6.56 19.01 32.15
C GLN A 353 7.74 18.14 31.67
N ARG A 354 8.87 18.16 32.39
CA ARG A 354 10.04 17.30 32.14
C ARG A 354 10.00 16.08 33.08
N LYS A 355 10.55 14.95 32.66
CA LYS A 355 10.74 13.77 33.52
C LYS A 355 11.62 14.17 34.71
N GLU A 356 11.22 13.79 35.91
CA GLU A 356 12.04 14.04 37.10
C GLU A 356 13.36 13.26 36.98
N ASN A 357 14.45 13.97 36.69
CA ASN A 357 15.78 13.42 36.86
C ASN A 357 16.06 13.41 38.37
N ILE A 358 15.95 12.25 39.02
CA ILE A 358 16.52 12.05 40.36
C ILE A 358 18.05 12.09 40.18
N ILE A 359 18.62 13.28 40.23
CA ILE A 359 20.07 13.47 40.34
C ILE A 359 20.37 13.42 41.83
N VAL A 360 20.83 12.25 42.31
CA VAL A 360 21.44 12.14 43.63
C VAL A 360 22.80 12.84 43.55
N ASN A 361 22.83 14.12 43.86
CA ASN A 361 24.08 14.76 44.23
C ASN A 361 24.42 14.28 45.64
N GLU A 362 25.39 13.38 45.77
CA GLU A 362 26.09 13.18 47.03
C GLU A 362 26.73 14.53 47.41
N GLN A 363 26.08 15.27 48.30
CA GLN A 363 26.74 16.35 49.01
C GLN A 363 27.76 15.70 49.95
N GLU A 364 29.05 15.80 49.62
CA GLU A 364 30.09 15.62 50.61
C GLU A 364 29.86 16.63 51.74
N VAL A 365 29.41 16.11 52.88
CA VAL A 365 29.28 16.88 54.11
C VAL A 365 30.69 17.24 54.57
N SER A 366 31.14 18.44 54.22
CA SER A 366 32.35 19.02 54.83
C SER A 366 32.07 19.28 56.30
N ASN A 367 32.65 18.43 57.16
CA ASN A 367 32.64 18.59 58.61
C ASN A 367 33.46 19.83 59.02
N ASN A 368 32.83 20.99 59.06
CA ASN A 368 33.39 22.19 59.68
C ASN A 368 33.22 22.13 61.21
N ASN A 369 34.08 21.34 61.88
CA ASN A 369 34.29 21.46 63.32
C ASN A 369 35.36 22.53 63.59
N ASN A 370 34.94 23.79 63.68
CA ASN A 370 35.75 24.85 64.29
C ASN A 370 35.25 25.09 65.73
N PRO A 371 35.97 24.65 66.77
CA PRO A 371 35.60 24.97 68.14
C PRO A 371 35.89 26.45 68.43
N LYS A 372 34.85 27.18 68.85
CA LYS A 372 34.94 28.55 69.38
C LYS A 372 35.89 28.57 70.58
N ARG A 373 37.02 29.26 70.44
CA ARG A 373 37.99 29.50 71.52
C ARG A 373 37.43 30.59 72.44
N GLY A 374 36.92 30.17 73.60
CA GLY A 374 36.49 31.05 74.68
C GLY A 374 37.68 31.79 75.31
N TRP A 375 37.44 33.03 75.72
CA TRP A 375 38.33 33.86 76.51
C TRP A 375 38.67 33.20 77.86
N SER A 376 39.95 33.21 78.23
CA SER A 376 40.43 32.91 79.58
C SER A 376 40.97 34.20 80.21
N VAL A 377 40.49 34.52 81.40
CA VAL A 377 41.01 35.59 82.26
C VAL A 377 42.12 34.95 83.11
N LEU A 378 43.34 35.48 83.01
CA LEU A 378 44.64 34.98 83.49
C LEU A 378 45.48 34.31 82.38
N ASP A 379 46.02 35.15 81.50
CA ASP A 379 47.46 35.20 81.15
C ASP A 379 47.77 36.56 80.50
#